data_AF-A0AAW1Q6K8-F1
#
_entry.id   AF-A0AAW1Q6K8-F1
#
_cell.length_a   1.000
_cell.length_b   1.000
_cell.length_c   1.000
_cell.angle_alpha   90.00
_cell.angle_beta   90.00
_cell.angle_gamma   90.00
#
_symmetry.space_group_name_H-M   'P 1'
#
loop_
_entity.id
_entity.type
_entity.pdbx_description
1 polymer ?
#
loop_
_entity_poly.entity_id
_entity_poly.type
_entity_poly.pdbx_seq_one_letter_code
_entity_poly.pdbx_strand_id
1 'polypeptide(L)'
;MESKQTAPLPAKPAGPSPRKEAGIKTCIFDKLGGRHVIATAVNIFYAKLITDFRIANFFEGVDMHKLKLKQVFFMQYAFGGPNEYTGKELAEAHAHLVRDKGLLPMHFDIVLEHFMHTLQELNVAQEVLEEAVATVASTKSVIFPPHLVAAARQHGSDSDFDDFEEPDGLEVARTEMTENLVAIQE
;
A
#
# COMPACT_ATOMS: atom_id res chain seq x y z
N MET A 1 -13.10 -67.97 19.23
CA MET A 1 -13.78 -66.69 19.49
C MET A 1 -12.79 -65.89 20.32
N GLU A 2 -12.14 -64.81 19.89
CA GLU A 2 -12.45 -63.76 18.92
C GLU A 2 -11.15 -63.28 18.26
N SER A 3 -11.15 -63.15 16.94
CA SER A 3 -10.10 -62.46 16.19
C SER A 3 -10.40 -60.95 16.22
N LYS A 4 -9.58 -60.17 16.93
CA LYS A 4 -9.67 -58.70 16.90
C LYS A 4 -9.12 -58.19 15.58
N GLN A 5 -10.03 -57.69 14.74
CA GLN A 5 -9.75 -57.05 13.47
C GLN A 5 -9.36 -55.59 13.71
N THR A 6 -8.08 -55.28 13.57
CA THR A 6 -7.55 -53.91 13.58
C THR A 6 -8.04 -53.14 12.35
N ALA A 7 -8.78 -52.06 12.57
CA ALA A 7 -9.26 -51.15 11.54
C ALA A 7 -8.10 -50.26 11.01
N PRO A 8 -8.06 -49.92 9.72
CA PRO A 8 -7.04 -49.04 9.17
C PRO A 8 -7.33 -47.55 9.49
N LEU A 9 -6.25 -46.81 9.73
CA LEU A 9 -6.21 -45.37 9.97
C LEU A 9 -6.90 -44.58 8.83
N PRO A 10 -7.63 -43.47 9.11
CA PRO A 10 -8.18 -42.62 8.06
C PRO A 10 -7.08 -41.88 7.31
N ALA A 11 -7.17 -41.90 5.98
CA ALA A 11 -6.28 -41.24 5.06
C ALA A 11 -6.21 -39.71 5.26
N LYS A 12 -5.01 -39.18 5.02
CA LYS A 12 -4.65 -37.76 4.91
C LYS A 12 -5.74 -36.95 4.18
N PRO A 13 -6.13 -35.73 4.62
CA PRO A 13 -7.14 -34.96 3.92
C PRO A 13 -6.67 -34.67 2.50
N ALA A 14 -7.46 -35.14 1.54
CA ALA A 14 -7.32 -34.83 0.13
C ALA A 14 -7.35 -33.31 -0.06
N GLY A 15 -6.47 -32.79 -0.93
CA GLY A 15 -6.52 -31.40 -1.39
C GLY A 15 -7.92 -31.06 -1.92
N PRO A 16 -8.30 -29.77 -1.94
CA PRO A 16 -9.65 -29.38 -2.29
C PRO A 16 -10.03 -29.92 -3.68
N SER A 17 -11.07 -30.77 -3.70
CA SER A 17 -11.66 -31.33 -4.91
C SER A 17 -12.20 -30.21 -5.82
N PRO A 18 -12.20 -30.41 -7.16
CA PRO A 18 -12.59 -29.37 -8.11
C PRO A 18 -14.09 -29.05 -7.95
N ARG A 19 -14.40 -27.81 -7.57
CA ARG A 19 -15.77 -27.31 -7.52
C ARG A 19 -16.26 -27.11 -8.96
N LYS A 20 -17.38 -27.78 -9.29
CA LYS A 20 -18.19 -27.69 -10.52
C LYS A 20 -18.11 -26.33 -11.22
N GLU A 21 -17.72 -26.39 -12.49
CA GLU A 21 -17.80 -25.34 -13.49
C GLU A 21 -19.25 -24.86 -13.68
N ALA A 22 -19.58 -23.71 -13.09
CA ALA A 22 -20.66 -22.86 -13.57
C ALA A 22 -19.99 -21.74 -14.34
N GLY A 23 -20.31 -21.53 -15.63
CA GLY A 23 -19.61 -20.61 -16.54
C GLY A 23 -19.15 -19.31 -15.86
N ILE A 24 -17.88 -19.27 -15.46
CA ILE A 24 -17.32 -18.19 -14.65
C ILE A 24 -16.86 -17.11 -15.61
N LYS A 25 -17.49 -15.93 -15.58
CA LYS A 25 -16.72 -14.71 -15.87
C LYS A 25 -15.69 -14.61 -14.75
N THR A 26 -14.52 -15.22 -14.93
CA THR A 26 -13.47 -15.27 -13.89
C THR A 26 -13.12 -13.84 -13.50
N CYS A 27 -13.56 -13.42 -12.32
CA CYS A 27 -13.23 -12.10 -11.79
C CYS A 27 -11.75 -12.11 -11.34
N ILE A 28 -11.16 -10.92 -11.22
CA ILE A 28 -9.76 -10.75 -10.80
C ILE A 28 -9.50 -11.50 -9.48
N PHE A 29 -10.48 -11.51 -8.57
CA PHE A 29 -10.40 -12.23 -7.30
C PHE A 29 -10.12 -13.73 -7.49
N ASP A 30 -10.83 -14.39 -8.40
CA ASP A 30 -10.61 -15.81 -8.68
C ASP A 30 -9.28 -16.03 -9.40
N LYS A 31 -8.93 -15.15 -10.35
CA LYS A 31 -7.65 -15.21 -11.08
C LYS A 31 -6.43 -15.02 -10.16
N LEU A 32 -6.57 -14.23 -9.10
CA LEU A 32 -5.52 -14.03 -8.08
C LEU A 32 -5.36 -15.24 -7.15
N GLY A 33 -6.23 -16.25 -7.19
CA GLY A 33 -6.21 -17.37 -6.25
C GLY A 33 -7.04 -17.12 -4.98
N GLY A 34 -7.95 -16.15 -5.03
CA GLY A 34 -8.96 -15.90 -4.00
C GLY A 34 -8.42 -15.30 -2.71
N ARG A 35 -9.19 -15.47 -1.63
CA ARG A 35 -8.98 -14.75 -0.36
C ARG A 35 -7.62 -15.03 0.28
N HIS A 36 -7.09 -16.25 0.16
CA HIS A 36 -5.81 -16.62 0.76
C HIS A 36 -4.64 -15.83 0.14
N VAL A 37 -4.61 -15.75 -1.19
CA VAL A 37 -3.55 -15.01 -1.90
C VAL A 37 -3.70 -13.52 -1.63
N ILE A 38 -4.92 -12.98 -1.61
CA ILE A 38 -5.16 -11.57 -1.24
C ILE A 38 -4.68 -11.27 0.18
N ALA A 39 -4.97 -12.13 1.16
CA ALA A 39 -4.51 -11.94 2.54
C ALA A 39 -2.98 -11.96 2.64
N THR A 40 -2.33 -12.84 1.86
CA THR A 40 -0.87 -12.91 1.78
C THR A 40 -0.30 -11.64 1.12
N ALA A 41 -0.87 -11.22 0.00
CA ALA A 41 -0.50 -9.99 -0.69
C ALA A 41 -0.63 -8.77 0.22
N VAL A 42 -1.76 -8.61 0.92
CA VAL A 42 -1.97 -7.51 1.88
C VAL A 42 -0.92 -7.52 2.98
N ASN A 43 -0.55 -8.69 3.51
CA ASN A 43 0.48 -8.77 4.54
C ASN A 43 1.85 -8.31 4.04
N ILE A 44 2.28 -8.77 2.87
CA ILE A 44 3.56 -8.39 2.25
C ILE A 44 3.56 -6.90 1.88
N PHE A 45 2.48 -6.46 1.24
CA PHE A 45 2.27 -5.07 0.81
C PHE A 45 2.44 -4.09 1.97
N TYR A 46 1.73 -4.29 3.08
CA TYR A 46 1.86 -3.40 4.23
C TYR A 46 3.22 -3.49 4.93
N ALA A 47 3.91 -4.63 4.88
CA ALA A 47 5.28 -4.72 5.38
C ALA A 47 6.23 -3.80 4.57
N LYS A 48 6.00 -3.66 3.26
CA LYS A 48 6.73 -2.71 2.42
C LYS A 48 6.34 -1.26 2.72
N LEU A 49 5.05 -0.97 2.86
CA LEU A 49 4.58 0.41 3.12
C LEU A 49 5.14 1.00 4.43
N ILE A 50 5.15 0.22 5.51
CA ILE A 50 5.63 0.71 6.81
C ILE A 50 7.16 0.80 6.91
N THR A 51 7.88 0.25 5.93
CA THR A 51 9.35 0.31 5.87
C THR A 51 9.86 1.35 4.86
N ASP A 52 8.97 1.91 4.03
CA ASP A 52 9.31 3.00 3.11
C ASP A 52 9.19 4.36 3.79
N PHE A 53 10.34 5.01 4.00
CA PHE A 53 10.43 6.33 4.66
C PHE A 53 9.56 7.41 4.01
N ARG A 54 9.21 7.28 2.72
CA ARG A 54 8.40 8.25 1.98
C ARG A 54 6.93 8.26 2.43
N ILE A 55 6.46 7.16 3.04
CA ILE A 55 5.04 6.98 3.39
C ILE A 55 4.79 6.38 4.78
N ALA A 56 5.81 5.84 5.45
CA ALA A 56 5.67 5.18 6.75
C ALA A 56 4.99 6.08 7.80
N ASN A 57 5.30 7.38 7.80
CA ASN A 57 4.77 8.36 8.76
C ASN A 57 3.23 8.48 8.72
N PHE A 58 2.58 8.14 7.59
CA PHE A 58 1.11 8.14 7.50
C PHE A 58 0.46 7.01 8.32
N PHE A 59 1.23 5.97 8.67
CA PHE A 59 0.76 4.79 9.40
C PHE A 59 1.07 4.84 10.90
N GLU A 60 1.69 5.92 11.41
CA GLU A 60 1.96 6.10 12.83
C GLU A 60 0.67 6.09 13.67
N GLY A 61 0.67 5.29 14.73
CA GLY A 61 -0.49 5.12 15.62
C GLY A 61 -1.66 4.33 15.03
N VAL A 62 -1.52 3.77 13.82
CA VAL A 62 -2.58 2.99 13.17
C VAL A 62 -2.51 1.52 13.59
N ASP A 63 -3.66 0.95 13.95
CA ASP A 63 -3.81 -0.49 14.23
C ASP A 63 -3.66 -1.30 12.92
N MET A 64 -2.44 -1.80 12.68
CA MET A 64 -2.08 -2.54 11.47
C MET A 64 -2.91 -3.81 11.27
N HIS A 65 -3.31 -4.47 12.35
CA HIS A 65 -4.11 -5.69 12.23
C HIS A 65 -5.51 -5.36 11.68
N LYS A 66 -6.17 -4.34 12.25
CA LYS A 66 -7.47 -3.88 11.74
C LYS A 66 -7.37 -3.30 10.33
N LEU A 67 -6.31 -2.57 10.03
CA LEU A 67 -6.10 -1.98 8.72
C LEU A 67 -5.94 -3.06 7.64
N LYS A 68 -5.08 -4.06 7.88
CA LYS A 68 -4.88 -5.19 6.96
C LYS A 68 -6.18 -5.96 6.72
N LEU A 69 -6.95 -6.26 7.77
CA LEU A 69 -8.23 -6.93 7.63
C LEU A 69 -9.20 -6.15 6.74
N LYS A 70 -9.35 -4.84 6.97
CA LYS A 70 -10.18 -3.97 6.13
C LYS A 70 -9.69 -3.95 4.68
N GLN A 71 -8.37 -3.94 4.47
CA GLN A 71 -7.79 -3.97 3.12
C GLN A 71 -8.08 -5.28 2.39
N VAL A 72 -8.05 -6.43 3.07
CA VAL A 72 -8.43 -7.72 2.47
C VAL A 72 -9.88 -7.69 2.00
N PHE A 73 -10.79 -7.16 2.83
CA PHE A 73 -12.20 -7.01 2.45
C PHE A 73 -12.39 -6.04 1.28
N PHE A 74 -11.66 -4.93 1.28
CA PHE A 74 -11.67 -3.96 0.18
C PHE A 74 -11.17 -4.59 -1.12
N MET A 75 -10.00 -5.24 -1.11
CA MET A 75 -9.43 -5.89 -2.29
C MET A 75 -10.33 -7.01 -2.81
N GLN A 76 -10.95 -7.79 -1.91
CA GLN A 76 -11.92 -8.80 -2.33
C GLN A 76 -13.11 -8.16 -3.08
N TYR A 77 -13.65 -7.06 -2.56
CA TYR A 77 -14.74 -6.34 -3.23
C TYR A 77 -14.29 -5.72 -4.56
N ALA A 78 -13.17 -4.99 -4.55
CA ALA A 78 -12.64 -4.29 -5.72
C ALA A 78 -12.32 -5.25 -6.88
N PHE A 79 -11.87 -6.46 -6.58
CA PHE A 79 -11.56 -7.50 -7.57
C PHE A 79 -12.75 -8.39 -7.95
N GLY A 80 -13.97 -8.01 -7.54
CA GLY A 80 -15.21 -8.68 -7.94
C GLY A 80 -15.47 -10.01 -7.21
N GLY A 81 -14.85 -10.21 -6.04
CA GLY A 81 -15.10 -11.36 -5.17
C GLY A 81 -16.39 -11.24 -4.36
N PRO A 82 -16.83 -12.32 -3.70
CA PRO A 82 -18.05 -12.33 -2.88
C PRO A 82 -17.82 -11.56 -1.58
N ASN A 83 -18.09 -10.26 -1.59
CA ASN A 83 -18.11 -9.42 -0.41
C ASN A 83 -18.88 -8.13 -0.70
N GLU A 84 -19.55 -7.58 0.32
CA GLU A 84 -19.99 -6.19 0.32
C GLU A 84 -18.97 -5.40 1.16
N TYR A 85 -18.20 -4.53 0.52
CA TYR A 85 -17.32 -3.63 1.27
C TYR A 85 -18.17 -2.59 1.98
N THR A 86 -18.26 -2.71 3.31
CA THR A 86 -19.00 -1.78 4.20
C THR A 86 -18.09 -0.77 4.90
N GLY A 87 -16.82 -0.68 4.48
CA GLY A 87 -15.87 0.25 5.06
C GLY A 87 -16.21 1.70 4.72
N LYS A 88 -15.52 2.65 5.39
CA LYS A 88 -15.62 4.07 5.04
C LYS A 88 -15.33 4.25 3.55
N GLU A 89 -16.00 5.23 2.95
CA GLU A 89 -15.66 5.64 1.59
C GLU A 89 -14.16 6.01 1.56
N LEU A 90 -13.47 5.57 0.50
CA LEU A 90 -12.04 5.84 0.31
C LEU A 90 -11.70 7.32 0.50
N ALA A 91 -12.58 8.21 0.03
CA ALA A 91 -12.45 9.66 0.21
C ALA A 91 -12.40 10.05 1.70
N GLU A 92 -13.41 9.64 2.49
CA GLU A 92 -13.48 9.98 3.91
C GLU A 92 -12.33 9.38 4.73
N ALA A 93 -11.91 8.16 4.39
CA ALA A 93 -10.81 7.49 5.07
C ALA A 93 -9.48 8.23 4.90
N HIS A 94 -9.26 8.89 3.76
CA HIS A 94 -8.01 9.58 3.44
C HIS A 94 -8.10 11.11 3.55
N ALA A 95 -9.30 11.69 3.66
CA ALA A 95 -9.50 13.14 3.66
C ALA A 95 -8.67 13.88 4.71
N HIS A 96 -8.63 13.37 5.95
CA HIS A 96 -7.81 13.96 7.02
C HIS A 96 -6.31 13.82 6.76
N LEU A 97 -5.85 12.77 6.08
CA LEU A 97 -4.44 12.62 5.70
C LEU A 97 -4.06 13.64 4.62
N VAL A 98 -4.96 13.89 3.66
CA VAL A 98 -4.76 14.89 2.60
C VAL A 98 -4.76 16.31 3.19
N ARG A 99 -5.74 16.62 4.04
CA ARG A 99 -5.91 17.96 4.62
C ARG A 99 -4.87 18.28 5.69
N ASP A 100 -4.59 17.34 6.59
CA ASP A 100 -3.88 17.62 7.85
C ASP A 100 -2.45 17.05 7.87
N LYS A 101 -2.14 16.02 7.06
CA LYS A 101 -0.83 15.34 7.06
C LYS A 101 -0.06 15.48 5.75
N GLY A 102 -0.57 16.24 4.77
CA GLY A 102 0.12 16.44 3.49
C GLY A 102 0.20 15.17 2.63
N LEU A 103 -0.83 14.31 2.66
CA LEU A 103 -0.90 13.19 1.72
C LEU A 103 -1.12 13.71 0.30
N LEU A 104 -0.15 13.48 -0.59
CA LEU A 104 -0.15 13.95 -1.98
C LEU A 104 -0.35 12.80 -2.98
N PRO A 105 -0.74 13.11 -4.24
CA PRO A 105 -0.85 12.12 -5.31
C PRO A 105 0.42 11.28 -5.53
N MET A 106 1.61 11.84 -5.28
CA MET A 106 2.87 11.11 -5.39
C MET A 106 3.03 10.00 -4.34
N HIS A 107 2.45 10.17 -3.13
CA HIS A 107 2.46 9.12 -2.12
C HIS A 107 1.60 7.93 -2.56
N PHE A 108 0.51 8.19 -3.28
CA PHE A 108 -0.30 7.12 -3.87
C PHE A 108 0.47 6.35 -4.95
N ASP A 109 1.30 7.02 -5.75
CA ASP A 109 2.13 6.34 -6.77
C ASP A 109 3.14 5.38 -6.12
N ILE A 110 3.70 5.75 -4.96
CA ILE A 110 4.56 4.88 -4.15
C ILE A 110 3.77 3.67 -3.61
N VAL A 111 2.53 3.89 -3.16
CA VAL A 111 1.65 2.80 -2.75
C VAL A 111 1.38 1.85 -3.92
N LEU A 112 1.16 2.37 -5.12
CA LEU A 112 0.93 1.56 -6.33
C LEU A 112 2.18 0.78 -6.75
N GLU A 113 3.37 1.38 -6.63
CA GLU A 113 4.67 0.74 -6.84
C GLU A 113 4.83 -0.50 -5.94
N HIS A 114 4.61 -0.34 -4.62
CA HIS A 114 4.70 -1.46 -3.66
C HIS A 114 3.64 -2.52 -3.90
N PHE A 115 2.43 -2.12 -4.33
CA PHE A 115 1.38 -3.06 -4.68
C PHE A 115 1.79 -3.91 -5.90
N MET A 116 2.31 -3.27 -6.95
CA MET A 116 2.82 -3.96 -8.13
C MET A 116 3.95 -4.94 -7.78
N HIS A 117 4.97 -4.48 -7.03
CA HIS A 117 6.08 -5.35 -6.59
C HIS A 117 5.59 -6.54 -5.76
N THR A 118 4.58 -6.34 -4.91
CA THR A 118 3.99 -7.43 -4.12
C THR A 118 3.33 -8.50 -5.00
N LEU A 119 2.59 -8.09 -6.04
CA LEU A 119 1.96 -9.04 -6.97
C LEU A 119 3.00 -9.78 -7.82
N GLN A 120 4.08 -9.10 -8.21
CA GLN A 120 5.20 -9.71 -8.93
C GLN A 120 5.92 -10.76 -8.06
N GLU A 121 6.18 -10.46 -6.79
CA GLU A 121 6.78 -11.41 -5.84
C GLU A 121 5.92 -12.66 -5.61
N LEU A 122 4.60 -12.52 -5.74
CA LEU A 122 3.66 -13.64 -5.67
C LEU A 122 3.52 -14.40 -7.00
N ASN A 123 4.29 -14.05 -8.04
CA ASN A 123 4.24 -14.63 -9.38
C ASN A 123 2.82 -14.58 -10.00
N VAL A 124 2.09 -13.49 -9.76
CA VAL A 124 0.80 -13.25 -10.42
C VAL A 124 1.03 -13.04 -11.91
N ALA A 125 0.19 -13.65 -12.76
CA ALA A 125 0.26 -13.49 -14.20
C ALA A 125 0.16 -12.02 -14.61
N GLN A 126 0.95 -11.61 -15.61
CA GLN A 126 1.09 -10.20 -16.00
C GLN A 126 -0.26 -9.56 -16.36
N GLU A 127 -1.13 -10.30 -17.06
CA GLU A 127 -2.46 -9.79 -17.44
C GLU A 127 -3.32 -9.49 -16.21
N VAL A 128 -3.23 -10.33 -15.17
CA VAL A 128 -3.98 -10.18 -13.92
C VAL A 128 -3.41 -9.04 -13.08
N LEU A 129 -2.09 -8.91 -13.07
CA LEU A 129 -1.39 -7.82 -12.41
C LEU A 129 -1.82 -6.46 -13.01
N GLU A 130 -1.81 -6.33 -14.33
CA GLU A 130 -2.21 -5.10 -15.01
C GLU A 130 -3.68 -4.73 -14.71
N GLU A 131 -4.57 -5.73 -14.73
CA GLU A 131 -5.98 -5.55 -14.38
C GLU A 131 -6.16 -5.09 -12.92
N ALA A 132 -5.42 -5.70 -11.99
CA ALA A 132 -5.44 -5.35 -10.57
C ALA A 132 -4.87 -3.94 -10.32
N VAL A 133 -3.74 -3.61 -10.94
CA VAL A 133 -3.10 -2.28 -10.83
C VAL A 133 -4.01 -1.20 -11.41
N ALA A 134 -4.63 -1.43 -12.57
CA ALA A 134 -5.59 -0.50 -13.17
C ALA A 134 -6.82 -0.27 -12.26
N THR A 135 -7.32 -1.33 -11.63
CA THR A 135 -8.43 -1.26 -10.68
C THR A 135 -8.05 -0.39 -9.47
N VAL A 136 -6.89 -0.61 -8.87
CA VAL A 136 -6.43 0.21 -7.74
C VAL A 136 -6.15 1.65 -8.18
N ALA A 137 -5.48 1.86 -9.32
CA ALA A 137 -5.18 3.19 -9.84
C ALA A 137 -6.43 4.04 -10.08
N SER A 138 -7.55 3.42 -10.48
CA SER A 138 -8.83 4.12 -10.67
C SER A 138 -9.34 4.81 -9.39
N THR A 139 -8.92 4.36 -8.21
CA THR A 139 -9.33 4.93 -6.92
C THR A 139 -8.60 6.21 -6.55
N LYS A 140 -7.53 6.56 -7.28
CA LYS A 140 -6.73 7.77 -7.03
C LYS A 140 -7.59 9.04 -7.09
N SER A 141 -8.48 9.14 -8.08
CA SER A 141 -9.38 10.29 -8.23
C SER A 141 -10.40 10.42 -7.08
N VAL A 142 -10.76 9.30 -6.45
CA VAL A 142 -11.66 9.27 -5.28
C VAL A 142 -10.95 9.77 -4.02
N ILE A 143 -9.68 9.45 -3.85
CA ILE A 143 -8.86 9.88 -2.72
C ILE A 143 -8.44 11.35 -2.84
N PHE A 144 -8.18 11.81 -4.07
CA PHE A 144 -7.74 13.17 -4.37
C PHE A 144 -8.77 13.92 -5.23
N PRO A 145 -10.00 14.15 -4.72
CA PRO A 145 -10.97 14.95 -5.46
C PRO A 145 -10.48 16.41 -5.56
N PRO A 146 -10.84 17.14 -6.64
CA PRO A 146 -10.29 18.47 -6.92
C PRO A 146 -10.39 19.47 -5.76
N HIS A 147 -11.48 19.41 -4.99
CA HIS A 147 -11.73 20.30 -3.86
C HIS A 147 -10.81 20.03 -2.65
N LEU A 148 -10.40 18.78 -2.40
CA LEU A 148 -9.45 18.45 -1.33
C LEU A 148 -8.02 18.82 -1.72
N VAL A 149 -7.65 18.65 -2.99
CA VAL A 149 -6.32 19.03 -3.49
C VAL A 149 -6.13 20.55 -3.49
N ALA A 150 -7.20 21.31 -3.77
CA ALA A 150 -7.17 22.77 -3.68
C ALA A 150 -7.01 23.27 -2.23
N ALA A 151 -7.70 22.65 -1.27
CA ALA A 151 -7.59 23.00 0.15
C ALA A 151 -6.20 22.72 0.74
N ALA A 152 -5.55 21.61 0.34
CA ALA A 152 -4.20 21.29 0.76
C ALA A 152 -3.13 22.30 0.27
N ARG A 153 -3.40 23.01 -0.84
CA ARG A 153 -2.50 24.06 -1.36
C ARG A 153 -2.61 25.39 -0.60
N GLN A 154 -3.75 25.66 0.04
CA GLN A 154 -3.98 26.90 0.76
C GLN A 154 -3.41 26.87 2.19
N HIS A 155 -3.30 25.69 2.81
CA HIS A 155 -2.64 25.53 4.11
C HIS A 155 -1.11 25.48 4.07
N GLY A 156 -0.50 25.56 2.87
CA GLY A 156 0.95 25.63 2.69
C GLY A 156 1.49 27.05 2.48
N SER A 157 0.67 28.10 2.62
CA SER A 157 1.09 29.50 2.44
C SER A 157 0.95 30.38 3.67
N ASP A 158 0.39 29.88 4.77
CA ASP A 158 0.07 30.72 5.92
C ASP A 158 0.78 30.16 7.16
N SER A 159 1.63 31.01 7.76
CA SER A 159 2.46 30.87 8.98
C SER A 159 3.86 30.28 8.83
N ASP A 160 4.84 31.16 9.11
CA ASP A 160 6.21 30.89 9.60
C ASP A 160 7.39 30.92 8.60
N PHE A 161 7.42 31.87 7.64
CA PHE A 161 8.68 32.21 6.92
C PHE A 161 9.10 33.70 6.95
N ASP A 162 8.33 34.61 7.57
CA ASP A 162 8.70 36.04 7.67
C ASP A 162 9.31 36.45 9.02
N ASP A 163 9.70 35.49 9.88
CA ASP A 163 10.37 35.76 11.16
C ASP A 163 11.63 34.89 11.35
N PHE A 164 12.42 34.75 10.29
CA PHE A 164 13.82 34.32 10.42
C PHE A 164 14.69 35.57 10.46
N GLU A 165 14.85 36.13 11.66
CA GLU A 165 15.95 37.02 11.99
C GLU A 165 17.25 36.27 11.64
N GLU A 166 17.99 36.76 10.64
CA GLU A 166 19.27 36.16 10.26
C GLU A 166 20.18 36.10 11.51
N PRO A 167 20.68 34.92 11.90
CA PRO A 167 21.70 34.86 12.93
C PRO A 167 23.00 35.42 12.34
N ASP A 168 23.37 36.63 12.76
CA ASP A 168 24.72 37.18 12.66
C ASP A 168 25.73 36.08 13.06
N GLY A 169 26.51 35.56 12.10
CA GLY A 169 27.61 34.66 12.44
C GLY A 169 28.03 33.59 11.44
N LEU A 170 27.47 33.52 10.23
CA LEU A 170 27.95 32.57 9.20
C LEU A 170 28.75 33.21 8.06
N GLU A 171 29.48 34.29 8.34
CA GLU A 171 30.48 34.88 7.43
C GLU A 171 31.92 34.62 7.89
N VAL A 172 32.22 33.41 8.39
CA VAL A 172 33.62 33.00 8.65
C VAL A 172 33.95 31.56 8.22
N ALA A 173 32.98 30.79 7.72
CA ALA A 173 33.22 29.40 7.30
C ALA A 173 33.15 29.19 5.77
N ARG A 174 33.36 30.25 4.97
CA ARG A 174 33.40 30.16 3.50
C ARG A 174 34.69 30.67 2.84
N THR A 175 35.71 31.01 3.63
CA THR A 175 37.00 31.50 3.11
C THR A 175 38.18 30.56 3.34
N GLU A 176 38.08 29.55 4.23
CA GLU A 176 39.22 28.66 4.55
C GLU A 176 39.17 27.25 3.89
N MET A 177 38.36 27.06 2.85
CA MET A 177 38.38 25.81 2.04
C MET A 177 38.92 25.98 0.61
N THR A 178 39.43 27.17 0.25
CA THR A 178 40.07 27.40 -1.05
C THR A 178 41.58 27.60 -1.01
N GLU A 179 42.21 27.68 0.18
CA GLU A 179 43.67 27.83 0.26
C GLU A 179 44.44 26.50 0.44
N ASN A 180 43.77 25.37 0.62
CA ASN A 180 44.43 24.07 0.80
C ASN A 180 44.38 23.16 -0.45
N LEU A 181 44.06 23.70 -1.63
CA LEU A 181 43.99 22.94 -2.89
C LEU A 181 44.99 23.40 -3.98
N VAL A 182 45.97 24.25 -3.64
CA VAL A 182 47.06 24.62 -4.56
C VAL A 182 48.42 24.03 -4.16
N ALA A 183 48.53 23.33 -3.02
CA ALA A 183 49.80 22.78 -2.53
C ALA A 183 50.07 21.31 -2.90
N ILE A 184 49.38 20.74 -3.89
CA ILE A 184 49.69 19.39 -4.42
C ILE A 184 49.75 19.43 -5.94
N GLN A 185 50.55 20.35 -6.50
CA GLN A 185 51.06 20.19 -7.85
C GLN A 185 52.27 21.11 -8.12
N GLU A 186 53.36 20.97 -7.35
CA GLU A 186 54.77 21.10 -7.80
C GLU A 186 55.69 20.35 -6.84
#